data_AF-A0A1J5HG07-F1
#
_entry.id   AF-A0A1J5HG07-F1
#
_cell.length_a   1.000
_cell.length_b   1.000
_cell.length_c   1.000
_cell.angle_alpha   90.00
_cell.angle_beta   90.00
_cell.angle_gamma   90.00
#
_symmetry.space_group_name_H-M   'P 1'
#
loop_
_entity.id
_entity.type
_entity.pdbx_description
1 polymer ?
#
loop_
_entity_poly.entity_id
_entity_poly.type
_entity_poly.pdbx_seq_one_letter_code
_entity_poly.pdbx_strand_id
1 'polypeptide(L)'
;MTKDEYKQLVWDYDLSPDDFTKILSGKKEIGTFNQDWAISRVLENLNYYDAMVLVPYDVLRNRWSYVKGKLFNKAIKNGYEFLLQRYPVSIAG
;
A
#
# COMPACT_ATOMS: atom_id res chain seq x y z
N MET A 1 1.72 11.66 -5.69
CA MET A 1 2.60 10.64 -6.30
C MET A 1 3.43 11.30 -7.37
N THR A 2 4.75 11.22 -7.24
CA THR A 2 5.72 11.70 -8.23
C THR A 2 5.84 10.70 -9.38
N LYS A 3 6.45 11.13 -10.49
CA LYS A 3 6.68 10.26 -11.65
C LYS A 3 7.64 9.10 -11.34
N ASP A 4 8.58 9.31 -10.42
CA ASP A 4 9.58 8.31 -10.04
C ASP A 4 8.98 7.25 -9.10
N GLU A 5 8.18 7.68 -8.11
CA GLU A 5 7.37 6.77 -7.28
C GLU A 5 6.46 5.89 -8.15
N TYR A 6 5.79 6.49 -9.13
CA TYR A 6 4.91 5.75 -10.03
C TYR A 6 5.64 4.62 -10.77
N LYS A 7 6.79 4.94 -11.38
CA LYS A 7 7.59 3.94 -12.08
C LYS A 7 8.06 2.84 -11.13
N GLN A 8 8.53 3.20 -9.95
CA GLN A 8 8.95 2.22 -8.95
C GLN A 8 7.83 1.24 -8.57
N LEU A 9 6.58 1.71 -8.57
CA LEU A 9 5.43 0.90 -8.18
C LEU A 9 4.91 -0.03 -9.27
N VAL A 10 4.89 0.39 -10.53
CA VAL A 10 4.20 -0.34 -11.60
C VAL A 10 4.92 -0.31 -12.96
N TRP A 11 6.25 -0.17 -12.98
CA TRP A 11 7.03 -0.21 -14.23
C TRP A 11 6.77 -1.47 -15.08
N ASP A 12 6.36 -2.57 -14.46
CA ASP A 12 6.08 -3.86 -15.07
C ASP A 12 4.65 -3.98 -15.64
N TYR A 13 3.80 -2.96 -15.48
CA TYR A 13 2.41 -2.97 -15.93
C TYR A 13 2.12 -1.86 -16.95
N ASP A 14 1.29 -2.19 -17.93
CA ASP A 14 0.65 -1.18 -18.80
C ASP A 14 -0.50 -0.51 -18.05
N LEU A 15 -0.13 0.36 -17.12
CA LEU A 15 -1.04 1.14 -16.30
C LEU A 15 -0.69 2.63 -16.48
N SER A 16 -1.65 3.52 -16.24
CA SER A 16 -1.40 4.96 -16.17
C SER A 16 -1.28 5.42 -14.71
N PRO A 17 -0.55 6.52 -14.42
CA PRO A 17 -0.47 7.10 -13.08
C PRO A 17 -1.83 7.44 -12.48
N ASP A 18 -2.75 7.95 -13.30
CA ASP A 18 -4.11 8.27 -12.88
C ASP A 18 -4.90 7.00 -12.52
N ASP A 19 -4.78 5.95 -13.32
CA ASP A 19 -5.44 4.68 -13.04
C ASP A 19 -4.91 4.02 -11.78
N PHE A 20 -3.59 4.00 -11.58
CA PHE A 20 -3.01 3.48 -10.34
C PHE A 20 -3.51 4.28 -9.12
N THR A 21 -3.58 5.61 -9.22
CA THR A 21 -4.09 6.47 -8.14
C THR A 21 -5.56 6.15 -7.83
N LYS A 22 -6.38 5.94 -8.87
CA LYS A 22 -7.79 5.55 -8.71
C LYS A 22 -7.93 4.14 -8.12
N ILE A 23 -7.07 3.20 -8.48
CA ILE A 23 -7.06 1.85 -7.89
C ILE A 23 -6.61 1.91 -6.42
N LEU A 24 -5.54 2.64 -6.10
CA LEU A 24 -5.04 2.80 -4.74
C LEU A 24 -6.06 3.46 -3.80
N SER A 25 -6.88 4.37 -4.33
CA SER A 25 -7.98 4.99 -3.59
C SER A 25 -9.28 4.16 -3.56
N GLY A 26 -9.30 2.98 -4.19
CA GLY A 26 -10.49 2.12 -4.26
C GLY A 26 -11.59 2.65 -5.18
N LYS A 27 -11.30 3.63 -6.03
CA LYS A 27 -12.24 4.25 -6.97
C LYS A 27 -12.29 3.56 -8.34
N LYS A 28 -11.35 2.66 -8.63
CA LYS A 28 -11.27 1.89 -9.86
C LYS A 28 -10.76 0.48 -9.57
N GLU A 29 -11.24 -0.49 -10.32
CA GLU A 29 -10.65 -1.82 -10.41
C GLU A 29 -10.45 -2.16 -11.89
N ILE A 30 -9.34 -2.81 -12.23
CA ILE A 30 -9.02 -3.24 -13.60
C ILE A 30 -8.61 -4.71 -13.54
N GLY A 31 -9.52 -5.61 -13.91
CA GLY A 31 -9.28 -7.05 -13.80
C GLY A 31 -8.99 -7.45 -12.35
N THR A 32 -7.77 -7.92 -12.08
CA THR A 32 -7.31 -8.29 -10.73
C THR A 32 -6.64 -7.14 -9.97
N PHE A 33 -6.44 -5.98 -10.61
CA PHE A 33 -5.86 -4.80 -9.99
C PHE A 33 -6.92 -4.05 -9.21
N ASN A 34 -6.96 -4.36 -7.91
CA ASN A 34 -7.82 -3.72 -6.93
C ASN A 34 -6.99 -2.97 -5.89
N GLN A 35 -7.68 -2.32 -4.95
CA GLN A 35 -7.02 -1.53 -3.91
C GLN A 35 -5.99 -2.33 -3.09
N ASP A 36 -6.26 -3.60 -2.77
CA ASP A 36 -5.33 -4.43 -1.99
C ASP A 36 -4.04 -4.72 -2.75
N TRP A 37 -4.18 -4.98 -4.06
CA TRP A 37 -3.02 -5.12 -4.94
C TRP A 37 -2.22 -3.82 -4.98
N ALA A 38 -2.86 -2.67 -5.18
CA ALA A 38 -2.15 -1.39 -5.23
C ALA A 38 -1.44 -1.05 -3.90
N ILE A 39 -2.09 -1.32 -2.76
CA ILE A 39 -1.47 -1.17 -1.44
C ILE A 39 -0.24 -2.10 -1.34
N SER A 40 -0.35 -3.37 -1.72
CA SER A 40 0.81 -4.28 -1.67
C SER A 40 2.00 -3.77 -2.47
N ARG A 41 1.78 -3.19 -3.67
CA ARG A 41 2.84 -2.56 -4.46
C ARG A 41 3.51 -1.41 -3.73
N VAL A 42 2.73 -0.55 -3.07
CA VAL A 42 3.26 0.56 -2.27
C VAL A 42 4.14 0.05 -1.13
N LEU A 43 3.65 -0.90 -0.34
CA LEU A 43 4.36 -1.38 0.84
C LEU A 43 5.67 -2.11 0.50
N GLU A 44 5.73 -2.79 -0.64
CA GLU A 44 6.91 -3.57 -1.03
C GLU A 44 8.00 -2.76 -1.72
N ASN A 45 7.62 -1.71 -2.43
CA ASN A 45 8.55 -0.99 -3.27
C ASN A 45 9.01 0.33 -2.65
N LEU A 46 8.24 0.94 -1.74
CA LEU A 46 8.62 2.20 -1.09
C LEU A 46 9.13 1.97 0.34
N ASN A 47 9.90 2.94 0.84
CA ASN A 47 10.20 2.98 2.26
C ASN A 47 8.93 3.34 3.06
N TYR A 48 8.99 3.11 4.39
CA TYR A 48 7.85 3.31 5.28
C TYR A 48 7.25 4.73 5.21
N TYR A 49 8.07 5.78 5.20
CA TYR A 49 7.57 7.15 5.25
C TYR A 49 6.81 7.49 3.97
N ASP A 50 7.36 7.15 2.81
CA ASP A 50 6.71 7.40 1.52
C ASP A 50 5.44 6.54 1.37
N ALA A 51 5.50 5.28 1.83
CA ALA A 51 4.34 4.39 1.82
C ALA A 51 3.17 4.94 2.64
N MET A 52 3.44 5.50 3.83
CA MET A 52 2.40 6.06 4.71
C MET A 52 1.82 7.39 4.21
N VAL A 53 2.54 8.12 3.36
CA VAL A 53 1.99 9.30 2.66
C VAL A 53 0.94 8.88 1.62
N LEU A 54 1.15 7.74 0.95
CA LEU A 54 0.26 7.24 -0.10
C LEU A 54 -0.87 6.35 0.43
N VAL A 55 -0.62 5.60 1.50
CA VAL A 55 -1.59 4.70 2.13
C VAL A 55 -1.80 5.16 3.57
N PRO A 56 -2.85 5.95 3.83
CA PRO A 56 -3.20 6.36 5.19
C PRO A 56 -3.38 5.17 6.12
N TYR A 57 -3.03 5.36 7.40
CA TYR A 57 -3.05 4.30 8.40
C TYR A 57 -4.41 3.63 8.55
N ASP A 58 -5.50 4.40 8.52
CA ASP A 58 -6.87 3.89 8.62
C ASP A 58 -7.22 2.98 7.43
N VAL A 59 -6.82 3.38 6.22
CA VAL A 59 -6.97 2.55 5.01
C VAL A 59 -6.17 1.26 5.16
N LEU A 60 -4.89 1.36 5.54
CA LEU A 60 -4.04 0.19 5.72
C LEU A 60 -4.61 -0.77 6.77
N ARG A 61 -5.03 -0.25 7.93
CA ARG A 61 -5.62 -1.04 9.01
C ARG A 61 -6.88 -1.78 8.56
N ASN A 62 -7.77 -1.09 7.86
CA ASN A 62 -9.03 -1.68 7.37
C ASN A 62 -8.81 -2.73 6.28
N ARG A 63 -7.77 -2.57 5.45
CA ARG A 63 -7.45 -3.48 4.33
C ARG A 63 -6.43 -4.56 4.69
N TRP A 64 -5.79 -4.50 5.87
CA TRP A 64 -4.63 -5.31 6.20
C TRP A 64 -4.85 -6.82 6.06
N SER A 65 -6.02 -7.33 6.49
CA SER A 65 -6.36 -8.75 6.39
C SER A 65 -6.31 -9.27 4.95
N TYR A 66 -6.62 -8.41 3.96
CA TYR A 66 -6.60 -8.73 2.53
C TYR A 66 -5.22 -8.47 1.89
N VAL A 67 -4.48 -7.48 2.40
CA VAL A 67 -3.16 -7.08 1.88
C VAL A 67 -2.04 -8.01 2.33
N LYS A 68 -2.03 -8.44 3.61
CA LYS A 68 -0.90 -9.18 4.20
C LYS A 68 -0.60 -10.53 3.53
N GLY A 69 -1.56 -11.10 2.83
CA GLY A 69 -1.39 -12.33 2.04
C GLY A 69 -0.72 -12.10 0.69
N LYS A 70 -0.70 -10.86 0.19
CA LYS A 70 -0.16 -10.45 -1.10
C LYS A 70 1.29 -9.98 -1.04
N LEU A 71 1.81 -9.72 0.17
CA LEU A 71 3.21 -9.34 0.37
C LEU A 71 4.13 -10.56 0.26
N PHE A 72 5.10 -10.49 -0.64
CA PHE A 72 6.17 -11.47 -0.85
C PHE A 72 7.29 -11.30 0.19
N ASN A 73 7.66 -10.06 0.53
CA ASN A 73 8.73 -9.80 1.49
C ASN A 73 8.24 -9.98 2.94
N LYS A 74 8.70 -11.05 3.59
CA LYS A 74 8.33 -11.39 4.97
C LYS A 74 8.77 -10.33 5.99
N ALA A 75 9.90 -9.66 5.79
CA ALA A 75 10.37 -8.63 6.72
C ALA A 75 9.46 -7.40 6.67
N ILE A 76 9.09 -6.96 5.47
CA ILE A 76 8.12 -5.86 5.25
C ILE A 76 6.77 -6.22 5.88
N LYS A 77 6.26 -7.41 5.57
CA LYS A 77 5.01 -7.92 6.14
C LYS A 77 5.03 -7.89 7.67
N ASN A 78 6.07 -8.45 8.30
CA ASN A 78 6.18 -8.50 9.75
C ASN A 78 6.31 -7.10 10.37
N GLY A 79 7.01 -6.17 9.70
CA GLY A 79 7.12 -4.78 10.13
C GLY A 79 5.75 -4.09 10.20
N TYR A 80 4.96 -4.17 9.13
CA TYR A 80 3.60 -3.61 9.11
C TYR A 80 2.64 -4.35 10.05
N GLU A 81 2.71 -5.68 10.14
CA GLU A 81 1.91 -6.47 11.09
C GLU A 81 2.17 -6.00 12.53
N PHE A 82 3.44 -5.81 12.91
CA PHE A 82 3.82 -5.30 14.22
C PHE A 82 3.29 -3.89 14.48
N LEU A 83 3.41 -2.99 13.51
CA LEU A 83 2.89 -1.61 13.63
C LEU A 83 1.38 -1.59 13.84
N LEU A 84 0.63 -2.38 13.07
CA LEU A 84 -0.83 -2.43 13.13
C LEU A 84 -1.35 -3.12 14.40
N GLN A 85 -0.63 -4.12 14.92
CA GLN A 85 -1.00 -4.80 16.17
C GLN A 85 -0.70 -3.95 17.42
N ARG A 86 0.29 -3.06 17.37
CA ARG A 86 0.73 -2.28 18.54
C ARG A 86 -0.01 -0.95 18.73
N TYR A 87 -0.74 -0.48 17.71
CA TYR A 87 -1.47 0.80 17.74
C TYR A 87 -2.94 0.68 18.18
N PRO A 88 -3.18 0.37 19.45
CA PRO A 88 -4.12 1.19 20.21
C PRO A 88 -3.44 1.98 21.35
N VAL A 89 -2.11 1.95 21.46
CA VAL A 89 -1.37 2.62 22.56
C VAL A 89 -0.44 3.70 21.98
N SER A 90 -0.77 4.96 22.28
CA SER A 90 0.10 6.15 22.18
C SER A 90 0.25 6.88 20.83
N ILE A 91 -0.82 7.56 20.39
CA ILE A 91 -0.73 8.97 19.95
C ILE A 91 -1.85 9.74 20.67
N ALA A 92 -1.69 9.81 21.99
CA ALA A 92 -2.23 10.88 22.82
C ALA A 92 -1.01 11.32 23.64
N GLY A 93 -0.27 12.27 23.08
CA GLY A 93 0.92 12.88 23.63
C GLY A 93 1.07 14.24 23.01
#